data_AF-A0A4P9WG27-F1
#
_entry.id   AF-A0A4P9WG27-F1
#
_cell.length_a   1.000
_cell.length_b   1.000
_cell.length_c   1.000
_cell.angle_alpha   90.00
_cell.angle_beta   90.00
_cell.angle_gamma   90.00
#
_symmetry.space_group_name_H-M   'P 1'
#
loop_
_entity.id
_entity.type
_entity.pdbx_description
1 polymer ?
#
loop_
_entity_poly.entity_id
_entity_poly.type
_entity_poly.pdbx_seq_one_letter_code
_entity_poly.pdbx_strand_id
1 'polypeptide(L)'
;MPFFDPIELGPGFLAKWRLKAPPLPIGAHYFNFYYFADSSEGQISYAYGLYMTPYGLTGHLLILVLVPMVLMARESTRKKLHHLFQISHMIAVPAWTVLICIHGAYGFFAGAIGQYTKFGDGAVAWKTTLPGLILYILDMLYGYFQVRTWSRSTLVEYTEYACGVLELRFKSTCSGRAKKGRYVRMRVPEIAFTEIHPFTLSNNPSRPDIWTLHIGIDGDWTQKLAARLRKGDGFPQMLVEGPFGSASEDMKRFENIICVAAGVGITPFMPLIHLMANATVDLKLKSEIPKNVVIHWICRDHLYYEILVKPLRMLTASRNCRVVMHYTGPQLAPASLQKMMDVLDPSSSLQPEMTRVPLPRADDMVHVIEVPDGDGDSNRSFTSSGSHRSVADTLNCTSRSLPSVISSPDCTSDAPISTTTRRLSIRPAAADTSHGSSSFLRCSSTITTAAAAHSMTADPEGRVRHPSFEFRVGRPKMSETLQESRTDWQPWGVTDVGVFMCGGPTVSALMHEACNEESKGNFHFYYHKESF
;
A
#
# COMPACT_ATOMS: atom_id res chain seq x y z
N MET A 1 17.24 8.42 5.46
CA MET A 1 16.11 9.38 5.40
C MET A 1 14.82 8.59 5.36
N PRO A 2 13.92 8.72 6.35
CA PRO A 2 12.59 8.13 6.25
C PRO A 2 11.77 8.93 5.24
N PHE A 3 11.69 8.45 4.00
CA PHE A 3 10.87 9.06 2.93
C PHE A 3 9.36 8.91 3.18
N PHE A 4 8.95 8.14 4.19
CA PHE A 4 7.56 7.82 4.50
C PHE A 4 6.91 8.74 5.55
N ASP A 5 7.69 9.60 6.22
CA ASP A 5 7.16 10.64 7.14
C ASP A 5 7.60 12.07 6.72
N PRO A 6 7.30 12.54 5.50
CA PRO A 6 7.48 13.95 5.16
C PRO A 6 6.54 14.86 5.99
N ILE A 7 5.53 14.31 6.66
CA ILE A 7 4.59 15.04 7.51
C ILE A 7 5.21 15.41 8.88
N GLU A 8 6.08 14.57 9.46
CA GLU A 8 6.77 14.87 10.71
C GLU A 8 8.00 15.78 10.50
N LEU A 9 8.75 15.56 9.42
CA LEU A 9 9.88 16.42 9.02
C LEU A 9 9.44 17.72 8.34
N GLY A 10 8.18 17.82 7.94
CA GLY A 10 7.58 18.99 7.31
C GLY A 10 7.33 20.15 8.30
N PRO A 11 6.26 20.95 8.10
CA PRO A 11 6.07 22.23 8.78
C PRO A 11 6.12 22.14 10.31
N GLY A 12 5.95 20.98 10.94
CA GLY A 12 6.09 20.81 12.39
C GLY A 12 7.49 21.08 12.94
N PHE A 13 8.56 20.59 12.29
CA PHE A 13 9.94 20.78 12.77
C PHE A 13 10.48 22.17 12.40
N LEU A 14 10.29 22.57 11.13
CA LEU A 14 10.70 23.89 10.66
C LEU A 14 9.86 25.02 11.27
N ALA A 15 8.55 24.85 11.49
CA ALA A 15 7.76 25.84 12.23
C ALA A 15 8.10 25.83 13.72
N LYS A 16 8.41 24.70 14.38
CA LYS A 16 8.85 24.73 15.80
C LYS A 16 10.16 25.49 15.99
N TRP A 17 11.12 25.35 15.09
CA TRP A 17 12.37 26.14 15.11
C TRP A 17 12.13 27.61 14.71
N ARG A 18 11.32 27.85 13.65
CA ARG A 18 10.96 29.20 13.19
C ARG A 18 9.83 29.87 13.96
N LEU A 19 9.24 29.26 15.00
CA LEU A 19 8.28 29.87 15.95
C LEU A 19 8.98 30.41 17.21
N LYS A 20 10.20 29.95 17.51
CA LYS A 20 11.03 30.54 18.58
C LYS A 20 11.79 31.79 18.11
N ALA A 21 12.10 31.89 16.82
CA ALA A 21 12.81 33.02 16.21
C ALA A 21 11.98 34.18 15.57
N PRO A 22 10.65 34.11 15.31
CA PRO A 22 9.96 35.12 14.51
C PRO A 22 9.51 36.40 15.25
N PRO A 23 9.26 36.44 16.58
CA PRO A 23 8.84 37.70 17.20
C PRO A 23 10.02 38.70 17.32
N LEU A 24 11.27 38.22 17.32
CA LEU A 24 12.46 39.06 17.46
C LEU A 24 12.71 39.98 16.24
N PRO A 25 12.71 39.49 14.98
CA PRO A 25 12.91 40.35 13.82
C PRO A 25 11.75 41.31 13.58
N ILE A 26 10.50 40.83 13.72
CA ILE A 26 9.31 41.67 13.48
C ILE A 26 9.28 42.81 14.49
N GLY A 27 9.37 42.52 15.79
CA GLY A 27 9.39 43.55 16.83
C GLY A 27 10.54 44.54 16.67
N ALA A 28 11.73 44.06 16.29
CA ALA A 28 12.87 44.92 15.99
C ALA A 28 12.60 45.86 14.81
N HIS A 29 11.89 45.43 13.77
CA HIS A 29 11.51 46.32 12.66
C HIS A 29 10.55 47.43 13.11
N TYR A 30 9.53 47.13 13.92
CA TYR A 30 8.64 48.17 14.46
C TYR A 30 9.39 49.17 15.34
N PHE A 31 10.36 48.72 16.13
CA PHE A 31 11.23 49.59 16.91
C PHE A 31 12.15 50.44 16.02
N ASN A 32 12.74 49.85 14.98
CA ASN A 32 13.58 50.57 14.03
C ASN A 32 12.80 51.63 13.25
N PHE A 33 11.55 51.35 12.84
CA PHE A 33 10.70 52.37 12.21
C PHE A 33 10.37 53.52 13.16
N TYR A 34 10.19 53.24 14.46
CA TYR A 34 9.97 54.26 15.48
C TYR A 34 11.21 55.16 15.61
N TYR A 35 12.39 54.55 15.76
CA TYR A 35 13.65 55.27 15.88
C TYR A 35 13.98 56.09 14.62
N PHE A 36 13.69 55.55 13.43
CA PHE A 36 13.87 56.26 12.16
C PHE A 36 12.94 57.47 12.03
N ALA A 37 11.68 57.34 12.44
CA ALA A 37 10.74 58.46 12.45
C ALA A 37 11.18 59.55 13.44
N ASP A 38 11.61 59.17 14.63
CA ASP A 38 12.14 60.07 15.67
C ASP A 38 13.41 60.81 15.19
N SER A 39 14.35 60.06 14.60
CA SER A 39 15.60 60.60 14.04
C SER A 39 15.38 61.48 12.80
N SER A 40 14.20 61.44 12.17
CA SER A 40 13.88 62.25 10.99
C SER A 40 13.40 63.66 11.33
N GLU A 41 13.36 64.03 12.62
CA GLU A 41 12.92 65.34 13.12
C GLU A 41 11.55 65.77 12.55
N GLY A 42 10.65 64.80 12.35
CA GLY A 42 9.29 65.03 11.83
C GLY A 42 9.15 65.03 10.30
N GLN A 43 10.22 64.80 9.53
CA GLN A 43 10.13 64.68 8.07
C GLN A 43 9.39 63.41 7.62
N ILE A 44 9.52 62.32 8.37
CA ILE A 44 8.86 61.04 8.06
C ILE A 44 8.06 60.59 9.29
N SER A 45 6.74 60.49 9.14
CA SER A 45 5.91 59.95 10.22
C SER A 45 6.10 58.44 10.37
N TYR A 46 5.96 57.95 11.60
CA TYR A 46 6.00 56.52 11.89
C TYR A 46 4.99 55.72 11.04
N ALA A 47 3.79 56.25 10.89
CA ALA A 47 2.73 55.64 10.07
C ALA A 47 3.13 55.58 8.59
N TYR A 48 3.78 56.63 8.06
CA TYR A 48 4.27 56.62 6.69
C TYR A 48 5.36 55.55 6.50
N GLY A 49 6.29 55.44 7.45
CA GLY A 49 7.31 54.39 7.47
C GLY A 49 6.73 52.97 7.40
N LEU A 50 5.71 52.70 8.22
CA LEU A 50 5.08 51.37 8.32
C LEU A 50 4.18 50.99 7.13
N TYR A 51 3.40 51.93 6.61
CA TYR A 51 2.31 51.60 5.68
C TYR A 51 2.55 52.09 4.25
N MET A 52 3.35 53.14 4.08
CA MET A 52 3.56 53.77 2.77
C MET A 52 4.91 53.43 2.16
N THR A 53 5.86 52.89 2.93
CA THR A 53 7.11 52.39 2.37
C THR A 53 6.93 50.98 1.79
N PRO A 54 7.62 50.63 0.68
CA PRO A 54 7.60 49.28 0.14
C PRO A 54 8.01 48.20 1.16
N TYR A 55 8.91 48.51 2.09
CA TYR A 55 9.37 47.60 3.15
C TYR A 55 8.30 47.31 4.19
N GLY A 56 7.69 48.38 4.70
CA GLY A 56 6.62 48.28 5.68
C GLY A 56 5.44 47.54 5.07
N LEU A 57 5.00 47.94 3.88
CA LEU A 57 3.87 47.29 3.19
C LEU A 57 4.13 45.80 2.91
N THR A 58 5.28 45.46 2.33
CA THR A 58 5.63 44.05 2.04
C THR A 58 5.83 43.23 3.31
N GLY A 59 6.34 43.83 4.39
CA GLY A 59 6.44 43.20 5.71
C GLY A 59 5.08 42.87 6.33
N HIS A 60 4.12 43.79 6.25
CA HIS A 60 2.74 43.54 6.73
C HIS A 60 2.04 42.47 5.89
N LEU A 61 2.23 42.47 4.56
CA LEU A 61 1.71 41.42 3.67
C LEU A 61 2.30 40.04 4.02
N LEU A 62 3.60 39.97 4.33
CA LEU A 62 4.24 38.74 4.78
C LEU A 62 3.63 38.22 6.09
N ILE A 63 3.34 39.11 7.04
CA ILE A 63 2.68 38.76 8.31
C ILE A 63 1.24 38.29 8.05
N LEU A 64 0.51 38.98 7.17
CA LEU A 64 -0.86 38.65 6.78
C LEU A 64 -0.98 37.25 6.18
N VAL A 65 0.04 36.79 5.44
CA VAL A 65 0.09 35.42 4.92
C VAL A 65 0.59 34.42 5.97
N LEU A 66 1.62 34.79 6.75
CA LEU A 66 2.28 33.90 7.70
C LEU A 66 1.37 33.52 8.89
N VAL A 67 0.64 34.49 9.45
CA VAL A 67 -0.17 34.26 10.67
C VAL A 67 -1.28 33.21 10.42
N PRO A 68 -2.13 33.34 9.38
CA PRO A 68 -3.12 32.31 9.07
C PRO A 68 -2.47 30.95 8.77
N MET A 69 -1.36 30.94 8.02
CA MET A 69 -0.63 29.72 7.70
C MET A 69 -0.19 28.97 8.98
N VAL A 70 0.39 29.67 9.95
CA VAL A 70 0.80 29.10 11.25
C VAL A 70 -0.40 28.60 12.07
N LEU A 71 -1.49 29.37 12.13
CA LEU A 71 -2.71 28.96 12.86
C LEU A 71 -3.31 27.67 12.29
N MET A 72 -3.26 27.52 10.96
CA MET A 72 -3.70 26.32 10.26
C MET A 72 -2.74 25.14 10.40
N ALA A 73 -1.44 25.39 10.55
CA ALA A 73 -0.44 24.36 10.82
C ALA A 73 -0.51 23.80 12.25
N ARG A 74 -1.24 24.44 13.17
CA ARG A 74 -1.44 23.94 14.54
C ARG A 74 -2.03 22.53 14.50
N GLU A 75 -1.46 21.61 15.27
CA GLU A 75 -1.81 20.19 15.24
C GLU A 75 -3.31 19.92 15.40
N SER A 76 -3.97 20.66 16.31
CA SER A 76 -5.41 20.57 16.53
C SER A 76 -6.23 20.97 15.29
N THR A 77 -5.78 21.99 14.56
CA THR A 77 -6.44 22.52 13.36
C THR A 77 -6.17 21.60 12.18
N ARG A 78 -4.91 21.22 11.96
CA ARG A 78 -4.47 20.32 10.89
C ARG A 78 -5.18 18.97 10.92
N LYS A 79 -5.37 18.40 12.12
CA LYS A 79 -6.08 17.10 12.29
C LYS A 79 -7.58 17.20 12.00
N LYS A 80 -8.21 18.34 12.30
CA LYS A 80 -9.67 18.55 12.11
C LYS A 80 -10.02 19.03 10.70
N LEU A 81 -9.20 19.93 10.15
CA LEU A 81 -9.44 20.64 8.89
C LEU A 81 -8.31 20.34 7.90
N HIS A 82 -8.03 19.06 7.66
CA HIS A 82 -6.89 18.63 6.86
C HIS A 82 -6.94 19.18 5.42
N HIS A 83 -8.11 19.12 4.76
CA HIS A 83 -8.27 19.64 3.40
C HIS A 83 -8.02 21.15 3.31
N LEU A 84 -8.60 21.92 4.23
CA LEU A 84 -8.38 23.37 4.26
C LEU A 84 -6.90 23.67 4.51
N PHE A 85 -6.27 22.95 5.44
CA PHE A 85 -4.83 23.04 5.71
C PHE A 85 -4.00 22.79 4.45
N GLN A 86 -4.29 21.75 3.69
CA GLN A 86 -3.57 21.45 2.45
C GLN A 86 -3.70 22.58 1.43
N ILE A 87 -4.92 23.04 1.15
CA ILE A 87 -5.18 24.08 0.14
C ILE A 87 -4.54 25.40 0.56
N SER A 88 -4.69 25.81 1.82
CA SER A 88 -4.12 27.07 2.31
C SER A 88 -2.60 27.08 2.22
N HIS A 89 -1.93 25.97 2.55
CA HIS A 89 -0.47 25.89 2.51
C HIS A 89 0.05 25.80 1.07
N MET A 90 -0.69 25.15 0.17
CA MET A 90 -0.36 25.09 -1.25
C MET A 90 -0.30 26.48 -1.90
N ILE A 91 -1.15 27.42 -1.45
CA ILE A 91 -1.17 28.79 -1.96
C ILE A 91 -0.23 29.70 -1.15
N ALA A 92 -0.24 29.58 0.18
CA ALA A 92 0.50 30.47 1.07
C ALA A 92 2.02 30.31 0.94
N VAL A 93 2.54 29.09 0.69
CA VAL A 93 3.99 28.87 0.57
C VAL A 93 4.59 29.58 -0.65
N PRO A 94 4.04 29.43 -1.88
CA PRO A 94 4.47 30.22 -3.03
C PRO A 94 4.32 31.73 -2.80
N ALA A 95 3.15 32.17 -2.30
CA ALA A 95 2.88 33.58 -2.08
C ALA A 95 3.87 34.21 -1.09
N TRP A 96 4.12 33.54 0.04
CA TRP A 96 5.09 33.99 1.04
C TRP A 96 6.52 34.01 0.49
N THR A 97 6.89 33.01 -0.32
CA THR A 97 8.22 32.93 -0.93
C THR A 97 8.48 34.05 -1.95
N VAL A 98 7.48 34.41 -2.75
CA VAL A 98 7.57 35.55 -3.67
C VAL A 98 7.65 36.86 -2.88
N LEU A 99 6.78 37.04 -1.88
CA LEU A 99 6.76 38.24 -1.05
C LEU A 99 8.07 38.46 -0.28
N ILE A 100 8.74 37.42 0.23
CA ILE A 100 10.01 37.57 0.94
C ILE A 100 11.16 37.93 -0.01
N CYS A 101 11.11 37.47 -1.27
CA CYS A 101 12.07 37.89 -2.29
C CYS A 101 11.91 39.37 -2.62
N ILE A 102 10.65 39.83 -2.79
CA ILE A 102 10.33 41.25 -3.03
C ILE A 102 10.76 42.09 -1.82
N HIS A 103 10.40 41.67 -0.60
CA HIS A 103 10.76 42.35 0.64
C HIS A 103 12.27 42.50 0.82
N GLY A 104 13.03 41.42 0.54
CA GLY A 104 14.49 41.43 0.59
C GLY A 104 15.17 42.19 -0.56
N ALA A 105 14.49 42.36 -1.70
CA ALA A 105 15.03 43.06 -2.87
C ALA A 105 15.10 44.58 -2.67
N TYR A 106 14.21 45.15 -1.85
CA TYR A 106 14.22 46.58 -1.59
C TYR A 106 15.41 47.02 -0.71
N GLY A 107 15.98 46.16 0.16
CA GLY A 107 17.27 46.43 0.83
C GLY A 107 17.38 47.66 1.78
N PHE A 108 16.47 47.84 2.73
CA PHE A 108 16.37 49.04 3.60
C PHE A 108 17.69 49.46 4.29
N PHE A 109 18.39 48.50 4.92
CA PHE A 109 19.64 48.81 5.63
C PHE A 109 20.79 49.09 4.67
N ALA A 110 20.92 48.32 3.60
CA ALA A 110 21.99 48.44 2.61
C ALA A 110 22.06 49.83 1.94
N GLY A 111 20.90 50.45 1.70
CA GLY A 111 20.82 51.83 1.19
C GLY A 111 21.06 52.92 2.25
N ALA A 112 20.65 52.69 3.50
CA ALA A 112 20.78 53.68 4.58
C ALA A 112 22.23 53.86 5.11
N ILE A 113 23.07 52.82 5.03
CA ILE A 113 24.52 52.87 5.37
C ILE A 113 25.42 53.11 4.14
N GLY A 114 24.85 53.46 2.98
CA GLY A 114 25.62 53.82 1.78
C GLY A 114 26.42 52.66 1.16
N GLN A 115 26.10 51.40 1.50
CA GLN A 115 26.93 50.26 1.14
C GLN A 115 26.41 49.37 0.01
N TYR A 116 25.28 49.68 -0.64
CA TYR A 116 24.87 49.04 -1.89
C TYR A 116 23.99 49.97 -2.74
N THR A 117 24.36 50.17 -4.01
CA THR A 117 23.77 51.21 -4.88
C THR A 117 22.89 50.67 -6.02
N LYS A 118 22.62 49.36 -6.09
CA LYS A 118 21.73 48.78 -7.13
C LYS A 118 20.79 47.70 -6.59
N PHE A 119 19.62 47.58 -7.23
CA PHE A 119 18.64 46.52 -7.02
C PHE A 119 19.34 45.15 -7.11
N GLY A 120 19.37 44.39 -6.02
CA GLY A 120 19.93 43.02 -5.97
C GLY A 120 21.29 42.85 -5.31
N ASP A 121 22.03 43.92 -4.98
CA ASP A 121 23.41 43.77 -4.46
C ASP A 121 23.49 43.23 -3.02
N GLY A 122 22.40 43.28 -2.24
CA GLY A 122 22.31 42.74 -0.87
C GLY A 122 21.20 41.70 -0.64
N ALA A 123 20.43 41.34 -1.67
CA ALA A 123 19.26 40.49 -1.52
C ALA A 123 19.66 39.00 -1.47
N VAL A 124 19.92 38.46 -0.27
CA VAL A 124 20.29 37.03 -0.10
C VAL A 124 19.05 36.11 -0.14
N ALA A 125 17.85 36.65 0.12
CA ALA A 125 16.62 35.86 0.25
C ALA A 125 16.37 34.97 -0.97
N TRP A 126 16.41 35.53 -2.18
CA TRP A 126 16.13 34.81 -3.42
C TRP A 126 17.11 33.65 -3.67
N LYS A 127 18.38 33.78 -3.27
CA LYS A 127 19.39 32.71 -3.42
C LYS A 127 19.04 31.47 -2.59
N THR A 128 18.39 31.67 -1.45
CA THR A 128 18.05 30.57 -0.52
C THR A 128 16.64 30.03 -0.72
N THR A 129 15.68 30.86 -1.14
CA THR A 129 14.27 30.47 -1.20
C THR A 129 13.80 30.06 -2.59
N LEU A 130 14.34 30.63 -3.67
CA LEU A 130 13.93 30.29 -5.04
C LEU A 130 14.24 28.83 -5.42
N PRO A 131 15.41 28.24 -5.08
CA PRO A 131 15.64 26.82 -5.40
C PRO A 131 14.57 25.90 -4.79
N GLY A 132 14.15 26.17 -3.55
CA GLY A 132 13.07 25.44 -2.89
C GLY A 132 11.72 25.64 -3.58
N LEU A 133 11.40 26.87 -4.01
CA LEU A 133 10.17 27.16 -4.76
C LEU A 133 10.16 26.48 -6.13
N ILE A 134 11.29 26.47 -6.84
CA ILE A 134 11.42 25.79 -8.14
C ILE A 134 11.18 24.29 -7.96
N LEU A 135 11.83 23.66 -6.99
CA LEU A 135 11.60 22.23 -6.69
C LEU A 135 10.14 21.95 -6.32
N TYR A 136 9.51 22.82 -5.53
CA TYR A 136 8.10 22.72 -5.18
C TYR A 136 7.18 22.82 -6.41
N ILE A 137 7.43 23.79 -7.30
CA ILE A 137 6.65 23.95 -8.55
C ILE A 137 6.87 22.75 -9.47
N LEU A 138 8.10 22.25 -9.58
CA LEU A 138 8.40 21.04 -10.37
C LEU A 138 7.67 19.82 -9.82
N ASP A 139 7.63 19.65 -8.49
CA ASP A 139 6.87 18.57 -7.83
C ASP A 139 5.36 18.72 -8.06
N MET A 140 4.82 19.94 -7.97
CA MET A 140 3.41 20.21 -8.30
C MET A 140 3.09 19.93 -9.77
N LEU A 141 3.94 20.38 -10.70
CA LEU A 141 3.77 20.11 -12.12
C LEU A 141 3.86 18.60 -12.40
N TYR A 142 4.82 17.92 -11.77
CA TYR A 142 4.94 16.47 -11.85
C TYR A 142 3.67 15.78 -11.36
N GLY A 143 3.12 16.19 -10.21
CA GLY A 143 1.83 15.71 -9.70
C GLY A 143 0.65 16.00 -10.64
N TYR A 144 0.60 17.19 -11.24
CA TYR A 144 -0.42 17.55 -12.24
C TYR A 144 -0.33 16.67 -13.50
N PHE A 145 0.87 16.45 -14.03
CA PHE A 145 1.08 15.55 -15.16
C PHE A 145 0.78 14.09 -14.78
N GLN A 146 1.07 13.70 -13.54
CA GLN A 146 0.68 12.39 -13.02
C GLN A 146 -0.83 12.19 -12.99
N VAL A 147 -1.69 13.21 -12.87
CA VAL A 147 -3.16 13.00 -12.92
C VAL A 147 -3.60 12.25 -14.19
N ARG A 148 -2.85 12.38 -15.30
CA ARG A 148 -3.11 11.67 -16.55
C ARG A 148 -2.79 10.17 -16.52
N THR A 149 -1.99 9.70 -15.55
CA THR A 149 -1.68 8.27 -15.38
C THR A 149 -2.76 7.51 -14.59
N TRP A 150 -3.70 8.23 -13.98
CA TRP A 150 -4.79 7.63 -13.21
C TRP A 150 -5.79 6.95 -14.13
N SER A 151 -6.03 5.68 -13.83
CA SER A 151 -6.97 4.84 -14.56
C SER A 151 -8.26 4.71 -13.77
N ARG A 152 -9.40 4.94 -14.44
CA ARG A 152 -10.72 4.63 -13.87
C ARG A 152 -10.81 3.12 -13.67
N SER A 153 -11.15 2.72 -12.46
CA SER A 153 -11.28 1.33 -12.04
C SER A 153 -12.72 1.04 -11.64
N THR A 154 -13.26 -0.04 -12.20
CA THR A 154 -14.62 -0.50 -11.89
C THR A 154 -14.54 -1.58 -10.83
N LEU A 155 -15.10 -1.31 -9.65
CA LEU A 155 -15.24 -2.31 -8.60
C LEU A 155 -16.18 -3.41 -9.13
N VAL A 156 -15.74 -4.65 -9.05
CA VAL A 156 -16.51 -5.83 -9.43
C VAL A 156 -17.20 -6.40 -8.21
N GLU A 157 -16.46 -6.51 -7.10
CA GLU A 157 -16.93 -7.19 -5.90
C GLU A 157 -16.16 -6.69 -4.69
N TYR A 158 -16.83 -6.67 -3.53
CA TYR A 158 -16.13 -6.52 -2.26
C TYR A 158 -16.56 -7.59 -1.25
N THR A 159 -15.66 -7.91 -0.34
CA THR A 159 -15.91 -8.83 0.78
C THR A 159 -15.37 -8.20 2.05
N GLU A 160 -16.18 -8.22 3.10
CA GLU A 160 -15.77 -7.76 4.42
C GLU A 160 -15.58 -8.97 5.34
N TYR A 161 -14.37 -9.09 5.90
CA TYR A 161 -13.98 -10.13 6.83
C TYR A 161 -14.27 -9.72 8.27
N ALA A 162 -14.58 -10.69 9.14
CA ALA A 162 -14.89 -10.41 10.54
C ALA A 162 -13.72 -9.76 11.31
N CYS A 163 -12.47 -9.95 10.85
CA CYS A 163 -11.28 -9.28 11.38
C CYS A 163 -11.15 -7.79 11.02
N GLY A 164 -12.15 -7.18 10.37
CA GLY A 164 -12.10 -5.77 9.97
C GLY A 164 -11.19 -5.51 8.77
N VAL A 165 -11.14 -6.46 7.83
CA VAL A 165 -10.42 -6.31 6.56
C VAL A 165 -11.42 -6.31 5.40
N LEU A 166 -11.21 -5.40 4.46
CA LEU A 166 -11.99 -5.22 3.25
C LEU A 166 -11.19 -5.74 2.04
N GLU A 167 -11.69 -6.80 1.39
CA GLU A 167 -11.19 -7.25 0.10
C GLU A 167 -11.94 -6.55 -1.03
N LEU A 168 -11.22 -5.81 -1.86
CA LEU A 168 -11.74 -5.14 -3.05
C LEU A 168 -11.24 -5.82 -4.30
N ARG A 169 -12.16 -6.19 -5.19
CA ARG A 169 -11.86 -6.81 -6.48
C ARG A 169 -12.34 -5.91 -7.60
N PHE A 170 -11.43 -5.44 -8.44
CA PHE A 170 -11.76 -4.45 -9.46
C PHE A 170 -11.02 -4.69 -10.78
N LYS A 171 -11.61 -4.17 -11.86
CA LYS A 171 -10.99 -4.12 -13.17
C LYS A 171 -10.46 -2.71 -13.40
N SER A 172 -9.21 -2.61 -13.83
CA SER A 172 -8.57 -1.37 -14.25
C SER A 172 -8.23 -1.47 -15.74
N THR A 173 -8.22 -0.34 -16.45
CA THR A 173 -7.81 -0.28 -17.86
C THR A 173 -6.38 -0.78 -18.08
N CYS A 174 -5.53 -0.76 -17.04
CA CYS A 174 -4.17 -1.30 -17.05
C CYS A 174 -4.03 -2.72 -16.47
N SER A 175 -5.14 -3.41 -16.17
CA SER A 175 -5.11 -4.67 -15.42
C SER A 175 -4.27 -5.79 -16.04
N GLY A 176 -4.16 -5.83 -17.37
CA GLY A 176 -3.37 -6.84 -18.10
C GLY A 176 -1.85 -6.76 -17.92
N ARG A 177 -1.30 -5.74 -17.23
CA ARG A 177 0.15 -5.54 -17.02
C ARG A 177 0.62 -5.71 -15.58
N ALA A 178 -0.22 -6.21 -14.67
CA ALA A 178 0.18 -6.38 -13.27
C ALA A 178 1.22 -7.49 -13.08
N LYS A 179 2.39 -7.11 -12.53
CA LYS A 179 3.39 -8.06 -12.02
C LYS A 179 3.15 -8.32 -10.52
N LYS A 180 3.55 -9.50 -10.05
CA LYS A 180 3.46 -9.95 -8.63
C LYS A 180 4.25 -8.99 -7.73
N GLY A 181 3.80 -8.77 -6.49
CA GLY A 181 4.54 -7.97 -5.49
C GLY A 181 4.64 -6.50 -5.87
N ARG A 182 3.54 -5.89 -6.31
CA ARG A 182 3.45 -4.46 -6.64
C ARG A 182 2.37 -3.80 -5.81
N TYR A 183 2.46 -2.49 -5.65
CA TYR A 183 1.39 -1.72 -5.04
C TYR A 183 0.79 -0.75 -6.04
N VAL A 184 -0.39 -0.26 -5.70
CA VAL A 184 -1.10 0.76 -6.44
C VAL A 184 -1.45 1.90 -5.51
N ARG A 185 -1.56 3.10 -6.08
CA ARG A 185 -2.13 4.24 -5.37
C ARG A 185 -3.60 4.33 -5.73
N MET A 186 -4.46 4.42 -4.72
CA MET A 186 -5.91 4.50 -4.89
C MET A 186 -6.42 5.85 -4.39
N ARG A 187 -7.38 6.39 -5.12
CA ARG A 187 -8.14 7.58 -4.77
C ARG A 187 -9.62 7.31 -5.01
N VAL A 188 -10.45 7.70 -4.05
CA VAL A 188 -11.91 7.58 -4.13
C VAL A 188 -12.51 8.97 -3.87
N PRO A 189 -12.80 9.75 -4.93
CA PRO A 189 -13.22 11.14 -4.80
C PRO A 189 -14.46 11.37 -3.93
N GLU A 190 -15.38 10.41 -3.90
CA GLU A 190 -16.59 10.43 -3.05
C GLU A 190 -16.27 10.44 -1.54
N ILE A 191 -15.12 9.90 -1.14
CA ILE A 191 -14.72 9.79 0.27
C ILE A 191 -13.82 10.95 0.64
N ALA A 192 -12.80 11.20 -0.19
CA ALA A 192 -11.85 12.27 -0.01
C ALA A 192 -11.37 12.75 -1.36
N PHE A 193 -11.55 14.05 -1.64
CA PHE A 193 -11.22 14.58 -2.94
C PHE A 193 -9.71 14.51 -3.21
N THR A 194 -8.83 14.80 -2.25
CA THR A 194 -7.37 14.93 -2.50
C THR A 194 -6.53 13.78 -1.97
N GLU A 195 -7.09 12.87 -1.18
CA GLU A 195 -6.31 11.85 -0.50
C GLU A 195 -5.99 10.66 -1.41
N ILE A 196 -4.75 10.20 -1.32
CA ILE A 196 -4.20 9.11 -2.11
C ILE A 196 -3.61 8.10 -1.13
N HIS A 197 -4.06 6.85 -1.24
CA HIS A 197 -3.67 5.78 -0.32
C HIS A 197 -2.94 4.65 -1.08
N PRO A 198 -1.73 4.26 -0.67
CA PRO A 198 -1.02 3.13 -1.27
C PRO A 198 -1.56 1.80 -0.73
N PHE A 199 -1.82 0.84 -1.61
CA PHE A 199 -2.24 -0.52 -1.24
C PHE A 199 -1.54 -1.57 -2.10
N THR A 200 -1.11 -2.66 -1.46
CA THR A 200 -0.42 -3.76 -2.13
C THR A 200 -1.39 -4.67 -2.88
N LEU A 201 -1.04 -5.01 -4.12
CA LEU A 201 -1.81 -5.94 -4.95
C LEU A 201 -1.59 -7.37 -4.46
N SER A 202 -2.64 -7.98 -3.94
CA SER A 202 -2.67 -9.39 -3.52
C SER A 202 -3.16 -10.32 -4.64
N ASN A 203 -2.93 -9.95 -5.91
CA ASN A 203 -3.61 -10.54 -7.06
C ASN A 203 -3.54 -12.09 -7.09
N ASN A 204 -4.66 -12.72 -7.42
CA ASN A 204 -4.75 -14.17 -7.61
C ASN A 204 -4.30 -14.53 -9.04
N PRO A 205 -3.26 -15.37 -9.22
CA PRO A 205 -2.79 -15.82 -10.53
C PRO A 205 -3.90 -16.44 -11.42
N SER A 206 -4.95 -16.99 -10.82
CA SER A 206 -6.07 -17.61 -11.52
C SER A 206 -7.01 -16.62 -12.21
N ARG A 207 -6.98 -15.32 -11.85
CA ARG A 207 -7.78 -14.27 -12.52
C ARG A 207 -6.91 -13.04 -12.82
N PRO A 208 -6.07 -13.10 -13.87
CA PRO A 208 -5.12 -12.04 -14.18
C PRO A 208 -5.79 -10.71 -14.57
N ASP A 209 -7.06 -10.72 -14.98
CA ASP A 209 -7.82 -9.55 -15.40
C ASP A 209 -8.43 -8.73 -14.24
N ILE A 210 -8.45 -9.27 -13.01
CA ILE A 210 -9.05 -8.63 -11.85
C ILE A 210 -7.98 -8.36 -10.80
N TRP A 211 -7.83 -7.10 -10.39
CA TRP A 211 -6.95 -6.74 -9.28
C TRP A 211 -7.66 -6.91 -7.96
N THR A 212 -6.92 -7.38 -6.95
CA THR A 212 -7.42 -7.62 -5.59
C THR A 212 -6.57 -6.83 -4.61
N LEU A 213 -7.23 -6.11 -3.69
CA LEU A 213 -6.62 -5.40 -2.57
C LEU A 213 -7.27 -5.88 -1.28
N HIS A 214 -6.49 -5.97 -0.21
CA HIS A 214 -7.00 -6.17 1.15
C HIS A 214 -6.62 -4.96 2.00
N ILE A 215 -7.63 -4.30 2.56
CA ILE A 215 -7.50 -3.02 3.25
C ILE A 215 -8.00 -3.17 4.69
N GLY A 216 -7.16 -2.87 5.68
CA GLY A 216 -7.59 -2.84 7.09
C GLY A 216 -8.49 -1.63 7.39
N ILE A 217 -9.58 -1.85 8.13
CA ILE A 217 -10.57 -0.81 8.48
C ILE A 217 -10.13 -0.09 9.79
N ASP A 218 -8.89 0.41 9.81
CA ASP A 218 -8.27 1.02 11.00
C ASP A 218 -8.20 2.56 10.93
N GLY A 219 -8.25 3.13 9.72
CA GLY A 219 -8.11 4.57 9.47
C GLY A 219 -9.43 5.29 9.22
N ASP A 220 -9.43 6.61 9.33
CA ASP A 220 -10.61 7.45 9.06
C ASP A 220 -11.08 7.32 7.61
N TRP A 221 -10.15 7.30 6.65
CA TRP A 221 -10.48 7.09 5.24
C TRP A 221 -11.01 5.67 4.98
N THR A 222 -10.39 4.63 5.55
CA THR A 222 -10.79 3.24 5.31
C THR A 222 -12.13 2.92 5.99
N GLN A 223 -12.42 3.53 7.15
CA GLN A 223 -13.73 3.47 7.79
C GLN A 223 -14.83 4.13 6.95
N LYS A 224 -14.56 5.32 6.37
CA LYS A 224 -15.50 5.98 5.44
C LYS A 224 -15.74 5.13 4.18
N LEU A 225 -14.70 4.48 3.65
CA LEU A 225 -14.84 3.55 2.52
C LEU A 225 -15.74 2.36 2.86
N ALA A 226 -15.49 1.72 4.01
CA ALA A 226 -16.32 0.61 4.46
C ALA A 226 -17.77 1.06 4.67
N ALA A 227 -18.00 2.20 5.32
CA ALA A 227 -19.34 2.76 5.50
C ALA A 227 -20.04 3.07 4.17
N ARG A 228 -19.31 3.63 3.20
CA ARG A 228 -19.82 3.94 1.85
C ARG A 228 -20.22 2.68 1.09
N LEU A 229 -19.46 1.60 1.22
CA LEU A 229 -19.77 0.31 0.58
C LEU A 229 -20.96 -0.38 1.26
N ARG A 230 -20.99 -0.41 2.60
CA ARG A 230 -22.11 -0.97 3.38
C ARG A 230 -23.45 -0.30 3.10
N LYS A 231 -23.45 0.97 2.69
CA LYS A 231 -24.67 1.72 2.35
C LYS A 231 -25.45 1.10 1.18
N GLY A 232 -24.77 0.43 0.25
CA GLY A 232 -25.43 -0.27 -0.87
C GLY A 232 -25.90 0.61 -2.03
N ASP A 233 -25.62 1.92 -2.02
CA ASP A 233 -25.98 2.88 -3.09
C ASP A 233 -25.03 2.77 -4.31
N GLY A 234 -24.77 1.55 -4.77
CA GLY A 234 -23.78 1.26 -5.81
C GLY A 234 -22.33 1.42 -5.36
N PHE A 235 -21.40 1.10 -6.27
CA PHE A 235 -19.96 1.17 -6.00
C PHE A 235 -19.38 2.55 -6.27
N PRO A 236 -18.50 3.06 -5.39
CA PRO A 236 -17.91 4.37 -5.59
C PRO A 236 -16.93 4.35 -6.77
N GLN A 237 -16.76 5.49 -7.45
CA GLN A 237 -15.75 5.60 -8.50
C GLN A 237 -14.34 5.51 -7.89
N MET A 238 -13.57 4.53 -8.33
CA MET A 238 -12.18 4.36 -7.91
C MET A 238 -11.22 4.81 -9.01
N LEU A 239 -10.26 5.65 -8.65
CA LEU A 239 -9.14 6.02 -9.49
C LEU A 239 -7.91 5.28 -8.96
N VAL A 240 -7.22 4.57 -9.84
CA VAL A 240 -6.05 3.78 -9.46
C VAL A 240 -4.89 4.13 -10.36
N GLU A 241 -3.72 4.27 -9.75
CA GLU A 241 -2.46 4.52 -10.43
C GLU A 241 -1.45 3.42 -10.10
N GLY A 242 -0.64 3.04 -11.09
CA GLY A 242 0.37 2.01 -10.99
C GLY A 242 0.26 0.99 -12.12
N PRO A 243 0.83 -0.22 -11.94
CA PRO A 243 1.40 -0.77 -10.71
C PRO A 243 2.86 -0.35 -10.47
N PHE A 244 3.18 0.04 -9.23
CA PHE A 244 4.52 0.44 -8.79
C PHE A 244 5.31 -0.76 -8.23
N GLY A 245 6.63 -0.78 -8.47
CA GLY A 245 7.51 -1.82 -7.95
C GLY A 245 7.58 -1.79 -6.42
N SER A 246 7.80 -2.94 -5.79
CA SER A 246 8.05 -3.03 -4.35
C SER A 246 9.23 -3.96 -4.04
N ALA A 247 9.72 -3.94 -2.80
CA ALA A 247 10.82 -4.81 -2.38
C ALA A 247 10.45 -6.31 -2.54
N SER A 248 9.16 -6.62 -2.64
CA SER A 248 8.67 -7.98 -2.84
C SER A 248 9.05 -8.55 -4.21
N GLU A 249 9.44 -7.70 -5.17
CA GLU A 249 9.97 -8.17 -6.46
C GLU A 249 11.33 -8.87 -6.30
N ASP A 250 12.13 -8.52 -5.29
CA ASP A 250 13.46 -9.10 -5.03
C ASP A 250 13.39 -10.51 -4.43
N MET A 251 12.22 -10.98 -3.99
CA MET A 251 12.01 -12.36 -3.54
C MET A 251 12.47 -13.38 -4.59
N LYS A 252 12.38 -13.06 -5.88
CA LYS A 252 12.82 -13.95 -6.97
C LYS A 252 14.32 -14.24 -7.00
N ARG A 253 15.14 -13.46 -6.28
CA ARG A 253 16.60 -13.63 -6.24
C ARG A 253 17.03 -14.74 -5.27
N PHE A 254 16.12 -15.19 -4.40
CA PHE A 254 16.42 -16.14 -3.34
C PHE A 254 15.67 -17.45 -3.56
N GLU A 255 16.37 -18.57 -3.42
CA GLU A 255 15.74 -19.90 -3.44
C GLU A 255 15.07 -20.24 -2.10
N ASN A 256 15.55 -19.65 -1.00
CA ASN A 256 15.05 -19.88 0.35
C ASN A 256 14.62 -18.56 0.96
N ILE A 257 13.36 -18.46 1.36
CA ILE A 257 12.74 -17.19 1.74
C ILE A 257 12.05 -17.31 3.09
N ILE A 258 12.31 -16.35 3.96
CA ILE A 258 11.58 -16.12 5.20
C ILE A 258 10.80 -14.81 5.06
N CYS A 259 9.48 -14.89 5.08
CA CYS A 259 8.61 -13.71 5.09
C CYS A 259 8.09 -13.49 6.51
N VAL A 260 8.17 -12.27 7.03
CA VAL A 260 7.59 -11.89 8.31
C VAL A 260 6.58 -10.79 8.08
N ALA A 261 5.34 -11.01 8.50
CA ALA A 261 4.23 -10.10 8.29
C ALA A 261 3.52 -9.79 9.61
N ALA A 262 2.99 -8.57 9.76
CA ALA A 262 2.13 -8.20 10.88
C ALA A 262 0.75 -7.73 10.39
N GLY A 263 -0.34 -8.35 10.88
CA GLY A 263 -1.72 -7.98 10.52
C GLY A 263 -1.96 -8.01 9.01
N VAL A 264 -2.51 -6.92 8.44
CA VAL A 264 -2.72 -6.77 6.98
C VAL A 264 -1.42 -6.73 6.16
N GLY A 265 -0.26 -6.59 6.82
CA GLY A 265 1.06 -6.64 6.19
C GLY A 265 1.42 -7.99 5.54
N ILE A 266 0.54 -9.00 5.60
CA ILE A 266 0.72 -10.26 4.83
C ILE A 266 0.39 -10.10 3.34
N THR A 267 -0.32 -9.03 2.97
CA THR A 267 -0.77 -8.77 1.59
C THR A 267 0.33 -8.78 0.53
N PRO A 268 1.57 -8.29 0.76
CA PRO A 268 2.65 -8.40 -0.22
C PRO A 268 3.08 -9.84 -0.49
N PHE A 269 2.88 -10.74 0.48
CA PHE A 269 3.24 -12.15 0.38
C PHE A 269 2.10 -13.02 -0.17
N MET A 270 0.86 -12.52 -0.24
CA MET A 270 -0.27 -13.27 -0.80
C MET A 270 -0.05 -13.76 -2.25
N PRO A 271 0.51 -12.96 -3.18
CA PRO A 271 0.83 -13.46 -4.52
C PRO A 271 1.84 -14.62 -4.50
N LEU A 272 2.79 -14.62 -3.54
CA LEU A 272 3.72 -15.74 -3.34
C LEU A 272 2.99 -16.97 -2.79
N ILE A 273 2.11 -16.80 -1.80
CA ILE A 273 1.27 -17.88 -1.25
C ILE A 273 0.43 -18.52 -2.36
N HIS A 274 -0.25 -17.70 -3.17
CA HIS A 274 -1.04 -18.20 -4.31
C HIS A 274 -0.18 -18.89 -5.37
N LEU A 275 1.02 -18.37 -5.63
CA LEU A 275 1.97 -19.00 -6.54
C LEU A 275 2.39 -20.39 -6.04
N MET A 276 2.76 -20.50 -4.76
CA MET A 276 3.12 -21.77 -4.11
C MET A 276 1.96 -22.77 -4.14
N ALA A 277 0.74 -22.30 -3.92
CA ALA A 277 -0.47 -23.14 -3.96
C ALA A 277 -0.74 -23.68 -5.38
N ASN A 278 -0.67 -22.83 -6.40
CA ASN A 278 -0.99 -23.17 -7.79
C ASN A 278 0.13 -23.96 -8.50
N ALA A 279 1.35 -23.90 -7.99
CA ALA A 279 2.51 -24.65 -8.48
C ALA A 279 2.31 -26.17 -8.54
N THR A 280 1.42 -26.67 -7.68
CA THR A 280 1.04 -28.08 -7.63
C THR A 280 0.33 -28.52 -8.91
N VAL A 281 -0.28 -27.58 -9.64
CA VAL A 281 -1.11 -27.82 -10.81
C VAL A 281 -0.42 -27.37 -12.12
N ASP A 282 0.34 -26.28 -12.10
CA ASP A 282 1.01 -25.75 -13.30
C ASP A 282 2.54 -25.95 -13.27
N LEU A 283 3.00 -26.90 -14.10
CA LEU A 283 4.42 -27.23 -14.28
C LEU A 283 5.25 -26.06 -14.81
N LYS A 284 4.67 -25.10 -15.55
CA LYS A 284 5.40 -23.93 -16.07
C LYS A 284 5.85 -22.98 -14.97
N LEU A 285 5.14 -22.98 -13.83
CA LEU A 285 5.48 -22.14 -12.68
C LEU A 285 6.61 -22.73 -11.83
N LYS A 286 6.95 -24.02 -11.98
CA LYS A 286 7.95 -24.71 -11.12
C LYS A 286 9.34 -24.08 -11.13
N SER A 287 9.77 -23.50 -12.25
CA SER A 287 11.08 -22.86 -12.38
C SER A 287 11.15 -21.43 -11.83
N GLU A 288 10.00 -20.80 -11.54
CA GLU A 288 9.93 -19.44 -10.98
C GLU A 288 9.70 -19.43 -9.46
N ILE A 289 9.68 -20.60 -8.84
CA ILE A 289 9.26 -20.78 -7.44
C ILE A 289 10.47 -20.97 -6.53
N PRO A 290 10.53 -20.26 -5.39
CA PRO A 290 11.52 -20.54 -4.36
C PRO A 290 11.39 -21.99 -3.86
N LYS A 291 12.53 -22.63 -3.57
CA LYS A 291 12.59 -24.01 -3.08
C LYS A 291 11.88 -24.17 -1.74
N ASN A 292 12.14 -23.26 -0.80
CA ASN A 292 11.61 -23.28 0.56
C ASN A 292 11.07 -21.90 0.95
N VAL A 293 9.83 -21.83 1.42
CA VAL A 293 9.19 -20.60 1.88
C VAL A 293 8.64 -20.79 3.29
N VAL A 294 9.04 -19.92 4.21
CA VAL A 294 8.47 -19.87 5.57
C VAL A 294 7.89 -18.49 5.80
N ILE A 295 6.63 -18.42 6.20
CA ILE A 295 5.90 -17.17 6.44
C ILE A 295 5.52 -17.10 7.91
N HIS A 296 6.14 -16.21 8.67
CA HIS A 296 5.75 -15.89 10.04
C HIS A 296 4.74 -14.74 10.04
N TRP A 297 3.51 -15.02 10.42
CA TRP A 297 2.43 -14.05 10.41
C TRP A 297 1.98 -13.69 11.82
N ILE A 298 2.31 -12.49 12.27
CA ILE A 298 2.02 -11.98 13.60
C ILE A 298 0.66 -11.30 13.59
N CYS A 299 -0.29 -11.86 14.33
CA CYS A 299 -1.65 -11.34 14.41
C CYS A 299 -2.04 -11.08 15.88
N ARG A 300 -2.84 -10.04 16.10
CA ARG A 300 -3.49 -9.79 17.40
C ARG A 300 -4.88 -10.38 17.47
N ASP A 301 -5.55 -10.51 16.33
CA ASP A 301 -6.84 -11.20 16.22
C ASP A 301 -6.64 -12.56 15.54
N HIS A 302 -7.30 -13.57 16.08
CA HIS A 302 -7.34 -14.90 15.51
C HIS A 302 -8.10 -14.91 14.18
N LEU A 303 -9.08 -14.02 13.96
CA LEU A 303 -9.93 -13.96 12.77
C LEU A 303 -9.20 -13.62 11.47
N TYR A 304 -7.95 -13.16 11.52
CA TYR A 304 -7.15 -12.87 10.32
C TYR A 304 -7.01 -14.09 9.40
N TYR A 305 -7.02 -15.32 9.94
CA TYR A 305 -6.89 -16.54 9.14
C TYR A 305 -7.90 -16.64 7.99
N GLU A 306 -9.08 -16.02 8.13
CA GLU A 306 -10.17 -16.06 7.15
C GLU A 306 -9.72 -15.58 5.76
N ILE A 307 -8.81 -14.60 5.72
CA ILE A 307 -8.28 -14.02 4.48
C ILE A 307 -7.48 -15.05 3.69
N LEU A 308 -6.84 -16.01 4.39
CA LEU A 308 -5.99 -17.02 3.80
C LEU A 308 -6.62 -18.42 3.73
N VAL A 309 -7.88 -18.61 4.12
CA VAL A 309 -8.52 -19.95 4.12
C VAL A 309 -8.42 -20.62 2.75
N LYS A 310 -8.79 -19.93 1.67
CA LYS A 310 -8.74 -20.48 0.31
C LYS A 310 -7.32 -20.88 -0.11
N PRO A 311 -6.31 -19.98 -0.08
CA PRO A 311 -4.96 -20.37 -0.44
C PRO A 311 -4.36 -21.41 0.51
N LEU A 312 -4.62 -21.37 1.82
CA LEU A 312 -4.08 -22.35 2.77
C LEU A 312 -4.60 -23.77 2.51
N ARG A 313 -5.89 -23.94 2.22
CA ARG A 313 -6.45 -25.24 1.82
C ARG A 313 -5.79 -25.80 0.56
N MET A 314 -5.47 -24.93 -0.40
CA MET A 314 -4.73 -25.32 -1.60
C MET A 314 -3.24 -25.61 -1.29
N LEU A 315 -2.63 -24.85 -0.38
CA LEU A 315 -1.26 -25.05 0.07
C LEU A 315 -1.08 -26.36 0.84
N THR A 316 -2.11 -26.95 1.44
CA THR A 316 -2.01 -28.27 2.08
C THR A 316 -1.53 -29.35 1.10
N ALA A 317 -1.73 -29.15 -0.21
CA ALA A 317 -1.16 -30.00 -1.25
C ALA A 317 0.32 -29.69 -1.56
N SER A 318 0.79 -28.46 -1.35
CA SER A 318 2.17 -28.04 -1.57
C SER A 318 3.01 -28.19 -0.29
N ARG A 319 3.96 -29.12 -0.26
CA ARG A 319 4.71 -29.43 0.98
C ARG A 319 5.87 -28.47 1.32
N ASN A 320 6.11 -27.43 0.52
CA ASN A 320 7.33 -26.61 0.62
C ASN A 320 7.09 -25.14 1.04
N CYS A 321 5.87 -24.83 1.48
CA CYS A 321 5.50 -23.53 2.00
C CYS A 321 4.89 -23.73 3.38
N ARG A 322 5.52 -23.18 4.42
CA ARG A 322 5.05 -23.24 5.81
C ARG A 322 4.56 -21.86 6.23
N VAL A 323 3.30 -21.76 6.64
CA VAL A 323 2.73 -20.53 7.21
C VAL A 323 2.56 -20.71 8.72
N VAL A 324 3.33 -19.96 9.52
CA VAL A 324 3.27 -19.98 10.98
C VAL A 324 2.55 -18.72 11.46
N MET A 325 1.33 -18.87 11.95
CA MET A 325 0.56 -17.78 12.54
C MET A 325 0.90 -17.64 14.03
N HIS A 326 1.44 -16.49 14.41
CA HIS A 326 1.74 -16.12 15.79
C HIS A 326 0.64 -15.22 16.36
N TYR A 327 -0.17 -15.77 17.26
CA TYR A 327 -1.26 -15.05 17.91
C TYR A 327 -0.76 -14.35 19.20
N THR A 328 -0.90 -13.02 19.20
CA THR A 328 -0.42 -12.13 20.27
C THR A 328 -1.55 -11.42 21.03
N GLY A 329 -2.79 -11.84 20.80
CA GLY A 329 -3.99 -11.29 21.43
C GLY A 329 -4.29 -11.85 22.82
N PRO A 330 -5.46 -11.49 23.40
CA PRO A 330 -5.93 -12.02 24.68
C PRO A 330 -6.16 -13.54 24.62
N GLN A 331 -6.25 -14.21 25.78
CA GLN A 331 -6.41 -15.67 25.83
C GLN A 331 -7.58 -16.15 24.96
N LEU A 332 -7.27 -17.04 24.01
CA LEU A 332 -8.24 -17.55 23.05
C LEU A 332 -9.04 -18.70 23.67
N ALA A 333 -10.36 -18.69 23.50
CA ALA A 333 -11.21 -19.79 23.92
C ALA A 333 -10.90 -21.05 23.09
N PRO A 334 -10.83 -22.25 23.70
CA PRO A 334 -10.55 -23.50 22.97
C PRO A 334 -11.51 -23.76 21.80
N ALA A 335 -12.78 -23.37 21.95
CA ALA A 335 -13.79 -23.50 20.90
C ALA A 335 -13.49 -22.66 19.65
N SER A 336 -12.95 -21.44 19.82
CA SER A 336 -12.57 -20.58 18.70
C SER A 336 -11.38 -21.14 17.92
N LEU A 337 -10.42 -21.73 18.64
CA LEU A 337 -9.29 -22.42 18.02
C LEU A 337 -9.77 -23.65 17.24
N GLN A 338 -10.66 -24.46 17.82
CA GLN A 338 -11.23 -25.61 17.15
C GLN A 338 -11.99 -25.21 15.87
N LYS A 339 -12.86 -24.19 15.94
CA LYS A 339 -13.58 -23.65 14.77
C LYS A 339 -12.60 -23.23 13.67
N MET A 340 -11.51 -22.55 14.02
CA MET A 340 -10.47 -22.18 13.05
C MET A 340 -9.85 -23.40 12.38
N MET A 341 -9.45 -24.41 13.17
CA MET A 341 -8.85 -25.64 12.62
C MET A 341 -9.82 -26.39 11.71
N ASP A 342 -11.09 -26.48 12.10
CA ASP A 342 -12.13 -27.13 11.30
C ASP A 342 -12.40 -26.36 9.99
N VAL A 343 -12.26 -25.04 9.97
CA VAL A 343 -12.36 -24.23 8.74
C VAL A 343 -11.09 -24.35 7.89
N LEU A 344 -9.92 -24.60 8.46
CA LEU A 344 -8.69 -24.76 7.68
C LEU A 344 -8.53 -26.17 7.08
N ASP A 345 -9.25 -27.16 7.61
CA ASP A 345 -9.24 -28.52 7.07
C ASP A 345 -9.70 -28.53 5.59
N PRO A 346 -8.88 -29.02 4.64
CA PRO A 346 -9.26 -29.11 3.23
C PRO A 346 -10.49 -29.97 2.96
N SER A 347 -10.78 -30.94 3.84
CA SER A 347 -11.94 -31.82 3.74
C SER A 347 -13.23 -31.19 4.26
N SER A 348 -13.12 -30.05 4.95
CA SER A 348 -14.24 -29.35 5.56
C SER A 348 -14.99 -28.46 4.55
N SER A 349 -16.32 -28.56 4.60
CA SER A 349 -17.23 -27.69 3.84
C SER A 349 -17.54 -26.37 4.56
N LEU A 350 -17.06 -26.19 5.79
CA LEU A 350 -17.31 -24.99 6.59
C LEU A 350 -16.72 -23.76 5.90
N GLN A 351 -17.47 -22.66 5.88
CA GLN A 351 -17.00 -21.39 5.34
C GLN A 351 -16.65 -20.41 6.48
N PRO A 352 -15.66 -19.53 6.26
CA PRO A 352 -15.35 -18.45 7.19
C PRO A 352 -16.52 -17.45 7.32
N GLU A 353 -16.52 -16.70 8.41
CA GLU A 353 -17.58 -15.74 8.73
C GLU A 353 -17.30 -14.42 8.00
N MET A 354 -17.73 -14.33 6.73
CA MET A 354 -17.54 -13.14 5.89
C MET A 354 -18.85 -12.65 5.30
N THR A 355 -19.00 -11.32 5.20
CA THR A 355 -20.11 -10.70 4.47
C THR A 355 -19.65 -10.41 3.05
N ARG A 356 -20.13 -11.21 2.10
CA ARG A 356 -19.84 -11.06 0.67
C ARG A 356 -21.00 -10.34 -0.01
N VAL A 357 -20.72 -9.20 -0.63
CA VAL A 357 -21.73 -8.46 -1.41
C VAL A 357 -21.38 -8.56 -2.89
N PRO A 358 -22.12 -9.39 -3.66
CA PRO A 358 -21.91 -9.52 -5.09
C PRO A 358 -22.43 -8.28 -5.85
N LEU A 359 -22.06 -8.17 -7.13
CA LEU A 359 -22.48 -7.12 -8.07
C LEU A 359 -23.97 -6.74 -7.92
N PRO A 360 -24.31 -5.43 -7.95
CA PRO A 360 -25.64 -4.99 -8.38
C PRO A 360 -25.92 -5.54 -9.78
N ARG A 361 -27.18 -5.87 -10.10
CA ARG A 361 -27.52 -6.41 -11.43
C ARG A 361 -27.21 -5.36 -12.49
N ALA A 362 -26.92 -5.79 -13.73
CA ALA A 362 -26.59 -4.89 -14.83
C ALA A 362 -27.65 -3.79 -15.04
N ASP A 363 -28.91 -4.06 -14.68
CA ASP A 363 -30.03 -3.12 -14.75
C ASP A 363 -29.90 -1.93 -13.78
N ASP A 364 -29.13 -2.07 -12.69
CA ASP A 364 -28.89 -1.02 -11.69
C ASP A 364 -27.68 -0.12 -12.02
N MET A 365 -26.94 -0.42 -13.10
CA MET A 365 -25.67 0.26 -13.45
C MET A 365 -25.83 1.42 -14.46
N VAL A 366 -27.04 1.92 -14.68
CA VAL A 366 -27.26 3.12 -15.53
C VAL A 366 -27.08 4.40 -14.71
N HIS A 367 -25.84 4.69 -14.34
CA HIS A 367 -25.42 6.07 -14.08
C HIS A 367 -24.19 6.37 -14.93
N VAL A 368 -24.45 6.54 -16.22
CA VAL A 368 -23.54 7.31 -17.08
C VAL A 368 -23.66 8.75 -16.60
N ILE A 369 -22.71 9.19 -15.77
CA ILE A 369 -22.46 10.62 -15.63
C ILE A 369 -21.79 11.02 -16.95
N GLU A 370 -22.62 11.40 -17.92
CA GLU A 370 -22.16 12.14 -19.10
C GLU A 370 -21.54 13.43 -18.57
N VAL A 371 -20.22 13.54 -18.73
CA VAL A 371 -19.54 14.82 -18.61
C VAL A 371 -19.98 15.59 -19.85
N PRO A 372 -20.69 16.73 -19.74
CA PRO A 372 -21.08 17.49 -20.91
C PRO A 372 -19.81 17.91 -21.66
N ASP A 373 -19.67 17.42 -22.90
CA ASP A 373 -18.70 17.98 -23.83
C ASP A 373 -19.06 19.45 -24.00
N GLY A 374 -18.10 20.32 -23.69
CA GLY A 374 -18.29 21.76 -23.69
C GLY A 374 -18.80 22.24 -25.04
N ASP A 375 -19.87 23.03 -24.99
CA ASP A 375 -20.40 23.82 -26.10
C ASP A 375 -19.26 24.62 -26.76
N GLY A 376 -18.83 24.11 -27.92
CA GLY A 376 -17.90 24.75 -28.83
C GLY A 376 -18.65 25.08 -30.12
N ASP A 377 -19.59 26.01 -30.02
CA ASP A 377 -20.33 26.57 -31.13
C ASP A 377 -19.38 27.43 -31.99
N SER A 378 -18.94 26.90 -33.14
CA SER A 378 -18.51 27.75 -34.26
C SER A 378 -18.62 27.01 -35.59
N ASN A 379 -19.77 27.21 -36.25
CA ASN A 379 -19.99 27.02 -37.67
C ASN A 379 -18.93 27.76 -38.51
N ARG A 380 -18.10 27.03 -39.27
CA ARG A 380 -17.64 27.46 -40.61
C ARG A 380 -17.47 26.25 -41.52
N SER A 381 -18.43 26.13 -42.42
CA SER A 381 -18.38 25.33 -43.65
C SER A 381 -17.23 25.75 -44.55
N PHE A 382 -16.47 24.78 -45.09
CA PHE A 382 -15.92 24.88 -46.43
C PHE A 382 -15.92 23.50 -47.10
N THR A 383 -16.57 23.48 -48.25
CA THR A 383 -16.77 22.38 -49.19
C THR A 383 -15.57 22.21 -50.14
N SER A 384 -15.17 20.98 -50.44
CA SER A 384 -14.70 20.48 -51.76
C SER A 384 -14.23 19.02 -51.61
N SER A 385 -14.92 18.01 -52.16
CA SER A 385 -14.92 17.51 -53.55
C SER A 385 -13.65 16.78 -54.00
N GLY A 386 -13.81 15.54 -54.49
CA GLY A 386 -12.86 14.80 -55.35
C GLY A 386 -12.02 13.77 -54.59
N SER A 387 -12.32 12.47 -54.59
CA SER A 387 -12.22 11.47 -55.67
C SER A 387 -10.82 10.89 -55.91
N HIS A 388 -10.81 9.55 -56.02
CA HIS A 388 -9.81 8.63 -56.61
C HIS A 388 -8.58 8.13 -55.83
N ARG A 389 -8.62 6.79 -55.59
CA ARG A 389 -7.63 5.71 -55.88
C ARG A 389 -6.13 6.04 -55.68
N SER A 390 -5.31 5.25 -54.99
CA SER A 390 -4.90 3.87 -55.35
C SER A 390 -3.78 3.40 -54.39
N VAL A 391 -3.81 2.11 -53.98
CA VAL A 391 -2.73 1.08 -53.95
C VAL A 391 -1.27 1.61 -53.81
N ALA A 392 -0.40 1.18 -52.88
CA ALA A 392 0.01 -0.19 -52.56
C ALA A 392 1.02 -0.25 -51.38
N ASP A 393 1.20 -1.48 -50.89
CA ASP A 393 2.43 -2.10 -50.36
C ASP A 393 2.79 -2.03 -48.85
N THR A 394 2.59 -3.11 -48.09
CA THR A 394 3.51 -4.27 -47.77
C THR A 394 4.49 -3.92 -46.63
N LEU A 395 4.51 -4.54 -45.44
CA LEU A 395 5.10 -5.87 -45.18
C LEU A 395 4.85 -6.39 -43.73
N ASN A 396 4.37 -7.64 -43.68
CA ASN A 396 4.81 -8.80 -42.88
C ASN A 396 4.80 -8.80 -41.32
N CYS A 397 3.78 -9.47 -40.78
CA CYS A 397 3.92 -10.38 -39.63
C CYS A 397 4.00 -11.84 -40.15
N THR A 398 5.00 -12.60 -39.71
CA THR A 398 5.11 -14.04 -39.95
C THR A 398 4.52 -14.85 -38.79
N SER A 399 3.45 -15.58 -39.08
CA SER A 399 2.96 -16.72 -38.29
C SER A 399 3.55 -18.02 -38.82
N ARG A 400 3.90 -18.97 -37.95
CA ARG A 400 4.07 -20.38 -38.31
C ARG A 400 2.87 -21.20 -37.84
N SER A 401 2.45 -22.04 -38.78
CA SER A 401 1.25 -22.85 -38.97
C SER A 401 1.14 -24.11 -38.12
N LEU A 402 -0.08 -24.65 -38.02
CA LEU A 402 -0.48 -26.06 -38.31
C LEU A 402 -2.04 -26.14 -38.36
N PRO A 403 -2.67 -27.18 -38.97
CA PRO A 403 -3.66 -26.98 -40.03
C PRO A 403 -5.10 -27.43 -39.73
N SER A 404 -5.97 -26.99 -40.64
CA SER A 404 -7.41 -27.20 -40.84
C SER A 404 -7.90 -28.66 -40.96
N VAL A 405 -9.21 -28.88 -40.76
CA VAL A 405 -10.20 -29.55 -41.67
C VAL A 405 -11.55 -29.71 -40.90
N ILE A 406 -12.63 -28.95 -41.21
CA ILE A 406 -13.78 -29.13 -42.15
C ILE A 406 -15.11 -29.54 -41.44
N SER A 407 -16.13 -28.70 -41.70
CA SER A 407 -17.61 -28.86 -41.80
C SER A 407 -18.50 -29.35 -40.62
N SER A 408 -19.47 -28.48 -40.31
CA SER A 408 -20.85 -28.71 -39.78
C SER A 408 -21.71 -29.59 -40.73
N PRO A 409 -23.01 -29.96 -40.48
CA PRO A 409 -24.01 -29.37 -39.56
C PRO A 409 -24.97 -30.34 -38.80
N ASP A 410 -25.76 -29.74 -37.91
CA ASP A 410 -27.12 -30.06 -37.39
C ASP A 410 -27.65 -31.50 -37.34
N CYS A 411 -28.17 -31.91 -36.17
CA CYS A 411 -29.54 -32.41 -36.02
C CYS A 411 -29.94 -32.68 -34.55
N THR A 412 -31.21 -32.40 -34.27
CA THR A 412 -32.01 -32.64 -33.07
C THR A 412 -32.24 -34.12 -32.77
N SER A 413 -32.33 -34.52 -31.48
CA SER A 413 -33.28 -35.55 -31.02
C SER A 413 -33.28 -35.72 -29.49
N ASP A 414 -34.45 -36.14 -29.02
CA ASP A 414 -34.96 -36.20 -27.66
C ASP A 414 -34.48 -37.41 -26.82
N ALA A 415 -34.44 -37.15 -25.50
CA ALA A 415 -34.85 -38.03 -24.39
C ALA A 415 -33.93 -39.21 -23.96
N PRO A 416 -34.22 -39.87 -22.81
CA PRO A 416 -33.33 -39.95 -21.65
C PRO A 416 -32.88 -41.40 -21.39
N ILE A 417 -32.15 -41.70 -20.29
CA ILE A 417 -32.33 -42.88 -19.40
C ILE A 417 -31.10 -43.15 -18.51
N SER A 418 -31.42 -43.56 -17.26
CA SER A 418 -30.70 -44.48 -16.37
C SER A 418 -29.59 -43.95 -15.45
N THR A 419 -30.06 -43.57 -14.27
CA THR A 419 -29.48 -43.85 -12.95
C THR A 419 -28.83 -45.24 -12.82
N THR A 420 -27.61 -45.30 -12.26
CA THR A 420 -27.18 -46.47 -11.47
C THR A 420 -26.28 -46.02 -10.32
N THR A 421 -26.87 -46.05 -9.13
CA THR A 421 -26.26 -45.85 -7.81
C THR A 421 -25.42 -47.07 -7.44
N ARG A 422 -24.19 -46.87 -6.93
CA ARG A 422 -23.49 -47.90 -6.14
C ARG A 422 -22.95 -47.30 -4.85
N ARG A 423 -23.61 -47.70 -3.76
CA ARG A 423 -23.32 -47.39 -2.35
C ARG A 423 -22.37 -48.47 -1.83
N LEU A 424 -21.26 -48.08 -1.20
CA LEU A 424 -20.37 -49.00 -0.48
C LEU A 424 -20.30 -48.56 0.98
N SER A 425 -20.76 -49.45 1.86
CA SER A 425 -20.83 -49.30 3.31
C SER A 425 -19.62 -50.00 3.92
N ILE A 426 -18.93 -49.34 4.86
CA ILE A 426 -17.92 -49.96 5.72
C ILE A 426 -18.25 -49.61 7.18
N ARG A 427 -18.32 -50.64 8.02
CA ARG A 427 -18.64 -50.61 9.47
C ARG A 427 -17.43 -50.17 10.31
N PRO A 428 -17.62 -49.61 11.52
CA PRO A 428 -16.54 -49.27 12.44
C PRO A 428 -16.17 -50.45 13.37
N ALA A 429 -14.90 -50.52 13.76
CA ALA A 429 -14.36 -51.46 14.75
C ALA A 429 -13.94 -50.72 16.03
N ALA A 430 -13.92 -51.49 17.11
CA ALA A 430 -14.12 -51.10 18.51
C ALA A 430 -12.95 -50.40 19.21
N ALA A 431 -13.30 -49.80 20.34
CA ALA A 431 -12.46 -49.18 21.35
C ALA A 431 -11.72 -50.21 22.21
N ASP A 432 -10.53 -49.84 22.69
CA ASP A 432 -9.91 -50.44 23.88
C ASP A 432 -9.41 -49.34 24.81
N THR A 433 -9.73 -49.52 26.09
CA THR A 433 -9.42 -48.66 27.23
C THR A 433 -8.15 -49.12 27.94
N SER A 434 -7.30 -48.19 28.38
CA SER A 434 -6.32 -48.44 29.44
C SER A 434 -6.09 -47.23 30.33
N HIS A 435 -6.22 -47.45 31.64
CA HIS A 435 -5.94 -46.53 32.75
C HIS A 435 -4.46 -46.13 32.88
N GLY A 436 -4.19 -44.93 33.43
CA GLY A 436 -2.88 -44.54 33.95
C GLY A 436 -2.83 -43.11 34.50
N SER A 437 -2.48 -42.97 35.77
CA SER A 437 -2.57 -41.79 36.64
C SER A 437 -1.43 -40.76 36.52
N SER A 438 -1.77 -39.50 36.84
CA SER A 438 -0.98 -38.43 37.48
C SER A 438 0.37 -37.99 36.89
N SER A 439 0.49 -36.71 36.54
CA SER A 439 1.47 -35.80 37.17
C SER A 439 1.26 -34.35 36.70
N PHE A 440 1.22 -33.44 37.68
CA PHE A 440 1.31 -32.00 37.49
C PHE A 440 2.61 -31.65 36.76
N LEU A 441 2.53 -30.96 35.62
CA LEU A 441 3.68 -30.30 35.01
C LEU A 441 3.35 -28.85 34.63
N ARG A 442 4.31 -28.01 34.99
CA ARG A 442 4.31 -26.54 35.00
C ARG A 442 3.98 -25.93 33.64
N CYS A 443 3.25 -24.82 33.69
CA CYS A 443 2.99 -23.91 32.58
C CYS A 443 4.27 -23.49 31.84
N SER A 444 4.43 -23.97 30.61
CA SER A 444 5.04 -23.24 29.49
C SER A 444 4.28 -23.71 28.24
N SER A 445 3.23 -22.99 27.87
CA SER A 445 2.25 -23.46 26.90
C SER A 445 2.61 -23.05 25.47
N THR A 446 3.48 -23.83 24.82
CA THR A 446 3.39 -24.01 23.37
C THR A 446 2.26 -25.01 23.14
N ILE A 447 1.06 -24.54 22.78
CA ILE A 447 0.01 -25.44 22.31
C ILE A 447 0.34 -25.79 20.86
N THR A 448 1.14 -26.83 20.68
CA THR A 448 1.33 -27.47 19.38
C THR A 448 0.13 -28.37 19.13
N THR A 449 -0.95 -27.86 18.53
CA THR A 449 -2.03 -28.74 18.06
C THR A 449 -1.53 -29.47 16.82
N ALA A 450 -1.11 -30.72 17.05
CA ALA A 450 -0.63 -31.63 16.03
C ALA A 450 -1.73 -31.96 15.01
N ALA A 451 -1.67 -31.30 13.85
CA ALA A 451 -2.15 -31.89 12.61
C ALA A 451 -0.99 -32.68 11.99
N ALA A 452 -0.90 -33.96 12.36
CA ALA A 452 0.08 -34.96 11.96
C ALA A 452 1.55 -34.62 12.24
N ALA A 453 2.17 -35.39 13.15
CA ALA A 453 3.62 -35.52 13.24
C ALA A 453 4.16 -36.17 11.96
N HIS A 454 4.26 -35.40 10.88
CA HIS A 454 5.02 -35.78 9.71
C HIS A 454 6.47 -35.39 9.97
N SER A 455 7.32 -36.41 10.11
CA SER A 455 8.77 -36.28 10.12
C SER A 455 9.21 -35.37 8.96
N MET A 456 10.09 -34.41 9.25
CA MET A 456 10.73 -33.58 8.25
C MET A 456 11.53 -34.49 7.31
N THR A 457 11.19 -34.48 6.02
CA THR A 457 11.90 -35.25 5.00
C THR A 457 12.18 -34.36 3.80
N ALA A 458 13.42 -34.36 3.32
CA ALA A 458 13.79 -33.70 2.08
C ALA A 458 13.40 -34.56 0.87
N ASP A 459 12.95 -33.92 -0.21
CA ASP A 459 12.79 -34.55 -1.53
C ASP A 459 14.14 -34.58 -2.28
N PRO A 460 14.37 -35.49 -3.26
CA PRO A 460 15.55 -35.49 -4.14
C PRO A 460 15.92 -34.13 -4.79
N GLU A 461 14.98 -33.19 -4.90
CA GLU A 461 15.24 -31.81 -5.38
C GLU A 461 15.75 -30.85 -4.28
N GLY A 462 15.99 -31.31 -3.04
CA GLY A 462 16.46 -30.48 -1.91
C GLY A 462 15.38 -29.62 -1.25
N ARG A 463 14.10 -29.95 -1.46
CA ARG A 463 12.94 -29.26 -0.89
C ARG A 463 12.58 -29.84 0.48
N VAL A 464 12.37 -28.99 1.49
CA VAL A 464 12.01 -29.39 2.86
C VAL A 464 10.49 -29.50 3.00
N ARG A 465 9.99 -30.63 3.51
CA ARG A 465 8.55 -30.89 3.66
C ARG A 465 8.07 -30.59 5.08
N HIS A 466 7.11 -29.66 5.22
CA HIS A 466 6.48 -29.27 6.49
C HIS A 466 4.94 -29.27 6.41
N PRO A 467 4.22 -29.28 7.56
CA PRO A 467 2.82 -28.89 7.58
C PRO A 467 2.65 -27.46 7.06
N SER A 468 1.68 -27.25 6.18
CA SER A 468 1.50 -25.98 5.47
C SER A 468 1.04 -24.83 6.37
N PHE A 469 0.42 -25.15 7.51
CA PHE A 469 -0.06 -24.18 8.49
C PHE A 469 0.26 -24.62 9.92
N GLU A 470 0.76 -23.69 10.73
CA GLU A 470 1.08 -23.87 12.14
C GLU A 470 0.55 -22.67 12.94
N PHE A 471 -0.08 -22.93 14.08
CA PHE A 471 -0.59 -21.88 14.98
C PHE A 471 0.23 -21.86 16.27
N ARG A 472 0.84 -20.71 16.59
CA ARG A 472 1.63 -20.49 17.81
C ARG A 472 1.03 -19.35 18.61
N VAL A 473 1.02 -19.49 19.94
CA VAL A 473 0.58 -18.43 20.86
C VAL A 473 1.81 -17.73 21.43
N GLY A 474 1.81 -16.40 21.38
CA GLY A 474 2.90 -15.56 21.87
C GLY A 474 3.59 -14.76 20.76
N ARG A 475 4.47 -13.85 21.18
CA ARG A 475 5.29 -13.07 20.25
C ARG A 475 6.50 -13.91 19.82
N PRO A 476 6.81 -14.01 18.51
CA PRO A 476 8.00 -14.71 18.07
C PRO A 476 9.24 -13.96 18.56
N LYS A 477 10.22 -14.72 19.05
CA LYS A 477 11.59 -14.21 19.18
C LYS A 477 12.28 -14.38 17.83
N MET A 478 12.71 -13.26 17.25
CA MET A 478 13.23 -13.24 15.88
C MET A 478 14.48 -14.10 15.72
N SER A 479 15.42 -14.02 16.67
CA SER A 479 16.65 -14.82 16.66
C SER A 479 16.35 -16.32 16.74
N GLU A 480 15.45 -16.75 17.65
CA GLU A 480 15.05 -18.17 17.74
C GLU A 480 14.38 -18.66 16.45
N THR A 481 13.56 -17.80 15.83
CA THR A 481 12.87 -18.11 14.56
C THR A 481 13.85 -18.31 13.40
N LEU A 482 14.89 -17.47 13.34
CA LEU A 482 15.97 -17.59 12.36
C LEU A 482 16.86 -18.80 12.65
N GLN A 483 17.16 -19.08 13.92
CA GLN A 483 17.92 -20.26 14.34
C GLN A 483 17.20 -21.57 14.02
N GLU A 484 15.87 -21.63 14.22
CA GLU A 484 15.02 -22.75 13.83
C GLU A 484 15.19 -23.00 12.31
N SER A 485 14.97 -21.97 11.49
CA SER A 485 15.08 -22.07 10.03
C SER A 485 16.50 -22.43 9.57
N ARG A 486 17.53 -21.91 10.24
CA ARG A 486 18.93 -22.26 9.96
C ARG A 486 19.22 -23.72 10.27
N THR A 487 18.79 -24.20 11.44
CA THR A 487 19.00 -25.60 11.86
C THR A 487 18.28 -26.55 10.90
N ASP A 488 17.11 -26.15 10.42
CA ASP A 488 16.34 -26.91 9.43
C ASP A 488 17.01 -26.95 8.06
N TRP A 489 17.66 -25.87 7.63
CA TRP A 489 18.14 -25.70 6.25
C TRP A 489 19.64 -25.94 6.03
N GLN A 490 20.46 -25.70 7.05
CA GLN A 490 21.91 -25.83 6.99
C GLN A 490 22.38 -27.27 6.63
N PRO A 491 21.77 -28.36 7.15
CA PRO A 491 22.12 -29.72 6.74
C PRO A 491 21.94 -30.00 5.24
N TRP A 492 21.11 -29.20 4.55
CA TRP A 492 20.80 -29.35 3.13
C TRP A 492 21.62 -28.43 2.23
N GLY A 493 22.67 -27.80 2.76
CA GLY A 493 23.59 -26.97 1.98
C GLY A 493 23.05 -25.58 1.62
N VAL A 494 21.98 -25.12 2.29
CA VAL A 494 21.50 -23.74 2.14
C VAL A 494 22.50 -22.77 2.77
N THR A 495 22.91 -21.75 2.02
CA THR A 495 23.83 -20.70 2.46
C THR A 495 23.15 -19.34 2.53
N ASP A 496 22.37 -19.00 1.50
CA ASP A 496 21.80 -17.66 1.33
C ASP A 496 20.28 -17.69 1.50
N VAL A 497 19.77 -16.88 2.44
CA VAL A 497 18.35 -16.78 2.78
C VAL A 497 17.87 -15.35 2.65
N GLY A 498 16.84 -15.13 1.85
CA GLY A 498 16.16 -13.83 1.78
C GLY A 498 15.15 -13.66 2.91
N VAL A 499 15.29 -12.61 3.70
CA VAL A 499 14.36 -12.27 4.79
C VAL A 499 13.58 -11.02 4.41
N PHE A 500 12.26 -11.12 4.26
CA PHE A 500 11.38 -10.03 3.85
C PHE A 500 10.42 -9.69 4.99
N MET A 501 10.48 -8.45 5.49
CA MET A 501 9.72 -8.03 6.67
C MET A 501 8.74 -6.91 6.32
N CYS A 502 7.44 -7.16 6.52
CA CYS A 502 6.36 -6.18 6.42
C CYS A 502 5.69 -6.00 7.78
N GLY A 503 6.01 -4.90 8.47
CA GLY A 503 5.41 -4.58 9.76
C GLY A 503 5.99 -3.33 10.38
N GLY A 504 5.55 -3.03 11.60
CA GLY A 504 5.93 -1.81 12.31
C GLY A 504 7.44 -1.64 12.51
N PRO A 505 7.92 -0.39 12.66
CA PRO A 505 9.34 -0.05 12.68
C PRO A 505 10.13 -0.79 13.77
N THR A 506 9.53 -1.00 14.95
CA THR A 506 10.16 -1.73 16.06
C THR A 506 10.43 -3.20 15.71
N VAL A 507 9.43 -3.90 15.15
CA VAL A 507 9.56 -5.31 14.79
C VAL A 507 10.53 -5.47 13.62
N SER A 508 10.49 -4.52 12.68
CA SER A 508 11.43 -4.42 11.57
C SER A 508 12.88 -4.25 12.03
N ALA A 509 13.13 -3.38 13.02
CA ALA A 509 14.48 -3.18 13.57
C ALA A 509 15.00 -4.44 14.29
N LEU A 510 14.17 -5.08 15.12
CA LEU A 510 14.54 -6.33 15.81
C LEU A 510 14.84 -7.46 14.84
N MET A 511 14.09 -7.56 13.74
CA MET A 511 14.34 -8.57 12.72
C MET A 511 15.67 -8.31 12.00
N HIS A 512 15.97 -7.05 11.67
CA HIS A 512 17.22 -6.69 11.02
C HIS A 512 18.44 -6.97 11.92
N GLU A 513 18.34 -6.65 13.21
CA GLU A 513 19.37 -6.98 14.20
C GLU A 513 19.57 -8.50 14.29
N ALA A 514 18.48 -9.27 14.42
CA ALA A 514 18.53 -10.73 14.45
C ALA A 514 19.14 -11.33 13.17
N CYS A 515 18.85 -10.78 11.98
CA CYS A 515 19.48 -11.22 10.73
C CYS A 515 20.99 -11.02 10.76
N ASN A 516 21.47 -9.90 11.28
CA ASN A 516 22.90 -9.60 11.37
C ASN A 516 23.59 -10.50 12.40
N GLU A 517 22.97 -10.71 13.56
CA GLU A 517 23.51 -11.57 14.62
C GLU A 517 23.58 -13.04 14.19
N GLU A 518 22.54 -13.55 13.51
CA GLU A 518 22.43 -14.96 13.13
C GLU A 518 23.14 -15.30 11.82
N SER A 519 23.59 -14.30 11.06
CA SER A 519 24.46 -14.49 9.90
C SER A 519 25.88 -14.82 10.37
N LYS A 520 26.21 -16.12 10.43
CA LYS A 520 27.53 -16.60 10.91
C LYS A 520 28.10 -17.68 10.00
N GLY A 521 29.39 -17.60 9.72
CA GLY A 521 30.10 -18.56 8.85
C GLY A 521 29.61 -18.42 7.41
N ASN A 522 29.26 -19.54 6.77
CA ASN A 522 28.79 -19.58 5.38
C ASN A 522 27.27 -19.46 5.24
N PHE A 523 26.55 -19.11 6.31
CA PHE A 523 25.10 -18.97 6.31
C PHE A 523 24.71 -17.51 6.56
N HIS A 524 24.03 -16.90 5.59
CA HIS A 524 23.72 -15.47 5.56
C HIS A 524 22.22 -15.20 5.38
N PHE A 525 21.70 -14.30 6.21
CA PHE A 525 20.35 -13.76 6.11
C PHE A 525 20.39 -12.36 5.49
N TYR A 526 19.74 -12.18 4.35
CA TYR A 526 19.64 -10.90 3.64
C TYR A 526 18.33 -10.22 3.98
N TYR A 527 18.41 -9.18 4.81
CA TYR A 527 17.24 -8.46 5.28
C TYR A 527 16.71 -7.45 4.24
N HIS A 528 15.41 -7.52 3.96
CA HIS A 528 14.68 -6.62 3.07
C HIS A 528 13.46 -6.07 3.83
N LYS A 529 13.35 -4.73 3.89
CA LYS A 529 12.22 -4.06 4.51
C LYS A 529 11.13 -3.76 3.48
N GLU A 530 9.97 -4.35 3.67
CA GLU A 530 8.75 -3.91 3.01
C GLU A 530 8.19 -2.71 3.77
N SER A 531 8.09 -1.58 3.08
CA SER A 531 7.55 -0.34 3.64
C SER A 531 6.23 -0.05 2.96
N PHE A 532 5.13 -0.48 3.58
CA PHE A 532 3.77 -0.16 3.15
C PHE A 532 2.99 0.48 4.29
#